data_AF-A0A7S3I5Q5-F1
#
_entry.id   AF-A0A7S3I5Q5-F1
#
_cell.length_a   1.000
_cell.length_b   1.000
_cell.length_c   1.000
_cell.angle_alpha   90.00
_cell.angle_beta   90.00
_cell.angle_gamma   90.00
#
_symmetry.space_group_name_H-M   'P 1'
#
loop_
_entity.id
_entity.type
_entity.pdbx_description
1 polymer ?
#
loop_
_entity_poly.entity_id
_entity_poly.type
_entity_poly.pdbx_seq_one_letter_code
_entity_poly.pdbx_strand_id
1 'polypeptide(L)'
;MKDAAKPGGIGWYRAGENICYYQNQMKRKGGGSYYTLSFEVTFKNDEDEVYLAHCYPYTYSDCCELLQRLCTNETKDKIRKTVLCKTLAGNDCEMVIITNFLSRPEEIALRRAVILTSRVHPGESNASYLMHGTLEYLVSDDEGARYLRDNFVFKVIPMLNPDGVIVGNYRTSLSGLDLNRQWQGPSMKQCPENFATKVMMRKTQ
;
A
#
# COMPACT_ATOMS: atom_id res chain seq x y z
N MET A 1 2.66 15.66 2.95
CA MET A 1 2.84 15.45 4.40
C MET A 1 4.03 16.26 4.86
N LYS A 2 3.81 17.31 5.66
CA LYS A 2 4.91 18.07 6.25
C LYS A 2 5.41 17.40 7.53
N ASP A 3 4.52 16.77 8.30
CA ASP A 3 4.84 15.92 9.46
C ASP A 3 3.77 14.81 9.59
N ALA A 4 4.15 13.63 10.10
CA ALA A 4 3.23 12.52 10.38
C ALA A 4 3.13 12.24 11.90
N ALA A 5 3.34 13.28 12.71
CA ALA A 5 3.35 13.19 14.16
C ALA A 5 1.94 13.06 14.77
N LYS A 6 1.79 12.20 15.77
CA LYS A 6 0.57 12.07 16.57
C LYS A 6 0.48 13.21 17.60
N PRO A 7 -0.72 13.49 18.15
CA PRO A 7 -0.87 14.42 19.27
C PRO A 7 0.08 14.03 20.43
N GLY A 8 0.91 14.97 20.88
CA GLY A 8 1.99 14.71 21.84
C GLY A 8 3.41 14.84 21.27
N GLY A 9 3.56 15.14 19.98
CA GLY A 9 4.87 15.42 19.37
C GLY A 9 5.73 14.18 19.09
N ILE A 10 5.17 12.98 19.22
CA ILE A 10 5.82 11.72 18.85
C ILE A 10 5.37 11.33 17.44
N GLY A 11 6.33 11.12 16.55
CA GLY A 11 6.12 10.55 15.23
C GLY A 11 7.20 10.93 14.25
N TRP A 12 6.88 10.86 12.96
CA TRP A 12 7.89 11.03 11.92
C TRP A 12 8.02 12.46 11.44
N TYR A 13 9.27 12.92 11.43
CA TYR A 13 9.68 14.24 10.98
C TYR A 13 10.72 14.10 9.87
N ARG A 14 10.78 15.08 8.97
CA ARG A 14 11.90 15.16 8.03
C ARG A 14 13.11 15.68 8.79
N ALA A 15 14.14 14.86 8.90
CA ALA A 15 15.41 15.20 9.52
C ALA A 15 16.56 14.91 8.54
N GLY A 16 17.76 15.38 8.86
CA GLY A 16 18.93 15.26 8.01
C GLY A 16 19.36 16.59 7.41
N GLU A 17 20.61 16.94 7.64
CA GLU A 17 21.31 18.05 6.97
C GLU A 17 22.54 17.52 6.22
N ASN A 18 23.23 18.39 5.49
CA ASN A 18 24.43 18.04 4.71
C ASN A 18 24.21 16.82 3.78
N ILE A 19 23.03 16.78 3.14
CA ILE A 19 22.61 15.66 2.30
C ILE A 19 23.40 15.69 0.98
N CYS A 20 24.18 14.64 0.73
CA CYS A 20 24.98 14.49 -0.48
C CYS A 20 24.70 13.14 -1.13
N TYR A 21 24.52 13.14 -2.46
CA TYR A 21 24.46 11.92 -3.25
C TYR A 21 25.56 11.93 -4.29
N TYR A 22 26.51 11.01 -4.18
CA TYR A 22 27.72 11.02 -5.00
C TYR A 22 28.16 9.61 -5.37
N GLN A 23 28.89 9.52 -6.49
CA GLN A 23 29.50 8.28 -6.93
C GLN A 23 30.62 7.90 -5.96
N ASN A 24 30.58 6.69 -5.43
CA ASN A 24 31.64 6.19 -4.56
C ASN A 24 32.70 5.42 -5.34
N GLN A 25 33.76 5.01 -4.64
CA GLN A 25 34.89 4.30 -5.23
C GLN A 25 34.61 2.80 -5.47
N MET A 26 33.48 2.27 -5.01
CA MET A 26 33.13 0.86 -5.21
C MET A 26 32.66 0.63 -6.65
N LYS A 27 33.22 -0.39 -7.31
CA LYS A 27 32.89 -0.76 -8.69
C LYS A 27 31.93 -1.95 -8.75
N ARG A 28 31.02 -1.92 -9.72
CA ARG A 28 30.07 -3.01 -9.99
C ARG A 28 30.71 -4.05 -10.91
N LYS A 29 30.42 -5.34 -10.70
CA LYS A 29 30.69 -6.38 -11.70
C LYS A 29 29.83 -6.09 -12.93
N GLY A 30 30.45 -5.85 -14.09
CA GLY A 30 29.76 -5.47 -15.33
C GLY A 30 29.84 -3.99 -15.70
N GLY A 31 30.62 -3.19 -14.96
CA GLY A 31 30.83 -1.77 -15.26
C GLY A 31 29.92 -0.83 -14.46
N GLY A 32 30.40 0.40 -14.26
CA GLY A 32 29.76 1.39 -13.40
C GLY A 32 30.25 1.39 -11.95
N SER A 33 29.89 2.44 -11.24
CA SER A 33 30.19 2.62 -9.81
C SER A 33 28.91 2.54 -8.98
N TYR A 34 29.06 2.21 -7.70
CA TYR A 34 28.00 2.43 -6.73
C TYR A 34 27.93 3.91 -6.36
N TYR A 35 26.82 4.29 -5.74
CA TYR A 35 26.58 5.65 -5.24
C TYR A 35 26.32 5.58 -3.74
N THR A 36 26.70 6.65 -3.04
CA THR A 36 26.48 6.83 -1.62
C THR A 36 25.56 8.02 -1.41
N LEU A 37 24.54 7.82 -0.57
CA LEU A 37 23.77 8.89 0.06
C LEU A 37 24.35 9.09 1.47
N SER A 38 24.83 10.30 1.77
CA SER A 38 25.25 10.70 3.11
C SER A 38 24.36 11.83 3.64
N PHE A 39 24.15 11.86 4.94
CA PHE A 39 23.42 12.91 5.65
C PHE A 39 23.87 12.91 7.11
N GLU A 40 23.68 14.04 7.78
CA GLU A 40 24.00 14.22 9.20
C GLU A 40 22.71 14.46 9.98
N VAL A 41 22.60 13.86 11.18
CA VAL A 41 21.45 14.06 12.07
C VAL A 41 21.98 14.34 13.47
N THR A 42 21.53 15.44 14.06
CA THR A 42 21.83 15.81 15.45
C THR A 42 20.61 15.51 16.33
N PHE A 43 20.77 14.65 17.33
CA PHE A 43 19.72 14.34 18.30
C PHE A 43 19.77 15.32 19.47
N LYS A 44 18.59 15.67 20.00
CA LYS A 44 18.46 16.73 21.00
C LYS A 44 18.73 16.28 22.43
N ASN A 45 18.46 15.01 22.74
CA ASN A 45 18.54 14.48 24.10
C ASN A 45 19.53 13.32 24.14
N ASP A 46 20.43 13.35 25.12
CA ASP A 46 21.25 12.21 25.50
C ASP A 46 20.32 11.21 26.20
N GLU A 47 20.21 9.96 25.72
CA GLU A 47 19.25 8.92 26.18
C GLU A 47 17.84 8.90 25.53
N ASP A 48 17.65 9.54 24.37
CA ASP A 48 16.41 9.35 23.57
C ASP A 48 16.41 8.03 22.78
N GLU A 49 15.22 7.48 22.50
CA GLU A 49 15.04 6.38 21.54
C GLU A 49 14.52 6.93 20.21
N VAL A 50 15.35 6.85 19.17
CA VAL A 50 15.05 7.41 17.85
C VAL A 50 15.09 6.35 16.78
N TYR A 51 14.14 6.45 15.84
CA TYR A 51 14.06 5.58 14.67
C TYR A 51 14.33 6.40 13.42
N LEU A 52 15.14 5.87 12.50
CA LEU A 52 15.37 6.46 11.19
C LEU A 52 14.69 5.61 10.12
N ALA A 53 14.01 6.27 9.18
CA ALA A 53 13.39 5.62 8.05
C ALA A 53 13.69 6.39 6.76
N HIS A 54 13.86 5.66 5.66
CA HIS A 54 14.12 6.25 4.33
C HIS A 54 12.97 7.16 3.85
N CYS A 55 11.74 6.87 4.31
CA CYS A 55 10.55 7.66 4.06
C CYS A 55 9.57 7.44 5.21
N TYR A 56 8.51 8.26 5.30
CA TYR A 56 7.46 8.05 6.31
C TYR A 56 6.89 6.64 6.18
N PRO A 57 7.06 5.77 7.20
CA PRO A 57 6.62 4.40 7.08
C PRO A 57 5.10 4.33 7.17
N TYR A 58 4.55 3.41 6.39
CA TYR A 58 3.15 2.99 6.49
C TYR A 58 3.18 1.48 6.63
N THR A 59 2.85 1.01 7.83
CA THR A 59 2.97 -0.41 8.22
C THR A 59 1.78 -1.23 7.71
N TYR A 60 1.92 -2.55 7.76
CA TYR A 60 0.79 -3.44 7.49
C TYR A 60 -0.32 -3.26 8.54
N SER A 61 0.03 -3.04 9.80
CA SER A 61 -0.93 -2.76 10.87
C SER A 61 -1.71 -1.46 10.64
N ASP A 62 -1.07 -0.39 10.16
CA ASP A 62 -1.77 0.86 9.79
C ASP A 62 -2.80 0.60 8.68
N CYS A 63 -2.49 -0.30 7.74
CA CYS A 63 -3.43 -0.71 6.69
C CYS A 63 -4.62 -1.47 7.28
N CYS A 64 -4.35 -2.45 8.16
CA CYS A 64 -5.39 -3.23 8.80
C CYS A 64 -6.31 -2.36 9.68
N GLU A 65 -5.75 -1.42 10.44
CA GLU A 65 -6.49 -0.49 11.29
C GLU A 65 -7.38 0.44 10.45
N LEU A 66 -6.85 0.99 9.35
CA LEU A 66 -7.64 1.77 8.39
C LEU A 66 -8.84 0.96 7.88
N LEU A 67 -8.61 -0.28 7.43
CA LEU A 67 -9.66 -1.13 6.90
C LEU A 67 -10.68 -1.50 7.97
N GLN A 68 -10.25 -1.75 9.21
CA GLN A 68 -11.14 -2.01 10.34
C GLN A 68 -12.03 -0.81 10.66
N ARG A 69 -11.47 0.41 10.61
CA ARG A 69 -12.23 1.64 10.83
C ARG A 69 -13.21 1.93 9.69
N LEU A 70 -12.85 1.62 8.44
CA LEU A 70 -13.71 1.89 7.29
C LEU A 70 -14.77 0.82 7.05
N CYS A 71 -14.51 -0.45 7.39
CA CYS A 71 -15.42 -1.58 7.14
C CYS A 71 -16.21 -1.93 8.40
N THR A 72 -17.25 -1.14 8.68
CA THR A 72 -18.12 -1.29 9.85
C THR A 72 -19.54 -1.69 9.43
N ASN A 73 -20.44 -1.92 10.38
CA ASN A 73 -21.84 -2.21 10.07
C ASN A 73 -22.57 -1.00 9.49
N GLU A 74 -22.12 0.20 9.85
CA GLU A 74 -22.65 1.49 9.43
C GLU A 74 -22.25 1.84 8.00
N THR A 75 -21.15 1.27 7.49
CA THR A 75 -20.62 1.51 6.15
C THR A 75 -20.77 0.31 5.20
N LYS A 76 -21.46 -0.76 5.64
CA LYS A 76 -21.64 -2.00 4.86
C LYS A 76 -22.40 -1.83 3.55
N ASP A 77 -23.13 -0.72 3.43
CA ASP A 77 -23.83 -0.25 2.23
C ASP A 77 -22.88 0.40 1.22
N LYS A 78 -21.65 0.75 1.62
CA LYS A 78 -20.64 1.43 0.79
C LYS A 78 -19.40 0.58 0.54
N ILE A 79 -18.93 -0.17 1.53
CA ILE A 79 -17.65 -0.91 1.49
C ILE A 79 -17.77 -2.28 2.15
N ARG A 80 -17.14 -3.28 1.53
CA ARG A 80 -17.03 -4.64 2.07
C ARG A 80 -15.59 -5.14 1.92
N LYS A 81 -15.07 -5.78 2.97
CA LYS A 81 -13.72 -6.37 3.00
C LYS A 81 -13.75 -7.87 2.69
N THR A 82 -12.74 -8.35 1.99
CA THR A 82 -12.48 -9.78 1.78
C THR A 82 -10.98 -10.04 1.69
N VAL A 83 -10.56 -11.24 2.09
CA VAL A 83 -9.19 -11.70 1.82
C VAL A 83 -9.09 -12.09 0.34
N LEU A 84 -8.15 -11.50 -0.39
CA LEU A 84 -7.86 -11.86 -1.79
C LEU A 84 -7.11 -13.19 -1.85
N CYS A 85 -6.05 -13.31 -1.03
CA CYS A 85 -5.27 -14.53 -0.85
C CYS A 85 -4.42 -14.44 0.43
N LYS A 86 -3.80 -15.57 0.79
CA LYS A 86 -2.68 -15.59 1.74
C LYS A 86 -1.37 -15.34 1.00
N THR A 87 -0.48 -14.55 1.60
CA THR A 87 0.88 -14.32 1.13
C THR A 87 1.79 -15.52 1.46
N LEU A 88 3.08 -15.46 1.11
CA LEU A 88 4.02 -16.56 1.38
C LEU A 88 4.25 -16.78 2.88
N ALA A 89 4.26 -15.72 3.69
CA ALA A 89 4.34 -15.82 5.15
C ALA A 89 2.97 -16.09 5.81
N GLY A 90 1.90 -16.24 5.03
CA GLY A 90 0.55 -16.51 5.55
C GLY A 90 -0.20 -15.27 6.04
N ASN A 91 0.29 -14.05 5.74
CA ASN A 91 -0.46 -12.82 5.98
C ASN A 91 -1.63 -12.70 5.00
N ASP A 92 -2.65 -11.96 5.40
CA ASP A 92 -3.77 -11.64 4.51
C ASP A 92 -3.38 -10.55 3.51
N CYS A 93 -3.54 -10.84 2.21
CA CYS A 93 -3.60 -9.81 1.19
C CYS A 93 -5.06 -9.37 1.08
N GLU A 94 -5.41 -8.27 1.73
CA GLU A 94 -6.79 -7.78 1.83
C GLU A 94 -7.22 -7.04 0.56
N MET A 95 -8.49 -7.22 0.19
CA MET A 95 -9.17 -6.46 -0.86
C MET A 95 -10.47 -5.88 -0.30
N VAL A 96 -10.79 -4.66 -0.71
CA VAL A 96 -12.11 -4.06 -0.46
C VAL A 96 -12.87 -3.85 -1.75
N ILE A 97 -14.19 -4.03 -1.68
CA ILE A 97 -15.12 -3.74 -2.75
C ILE A 97 -15.93 -2.53 -2.31
N ILE A 98 -15.91 -1.44 -3.09
CA ILE A 98 -16.60 -0.19 -2.79
C ILE A 98 -17.56 0.14 -3.91
N THR A 99 -18.83 0.28 -3.58
CA THR A 99 -19.92 0.65 -4.50
C THR A 99 -21.15 0.99 -3.67
N ASN A 100 -22.23 1.50 -4.27
CA ASN A 100 -23.51 1.59 -3.57
C ASN A 100 -24.19 0.22 -3.55
N PHE A 101 -24.11 -0.48 -2.41
CA PHE A 101 -24.70 -1.80 -2.18
C PHE A 101 -26.21 -1.75 -1.85
N LEU A 102 -26.82 -0.56 -1.77
CA LEU A 102 -28.28 -0.41 -1.67
C LEU A 102 -28.97 -0.59 -3.01
N SER A 103 -28.24 -0.42 -4.12
CA SER A 103 -28.72 -0.71 -5.47
C SER A 103 -28.98 -2.21 -5.64
N ARG A 104 -29.88 -2.54 -6.58
CA ARG A 104 -30.21 -3.95 -6.83
C ARG A 104 -28.98 -4.69 -7.39
N PRO A 105 -28.77 -5.98 -7.05
CA PRO A 105 -27.62 -6.73 -7.53
C PRO A 105 -27.46 -6.71 -9.05
N GLU A 106 -28.56 -6.70 -9.82
CA GLU A 106 -28.53 -6.64 -11.28
C GLU A 106 -27.99 -5.29 -11.79
N GLU A 107 -28.28 -4.19 -11.10
CA GLU A 107 -27.76 -2.86 -11.45
C GLU A 107 -26.27 -2.75 -11.13
N ILE A 108 -25.85 -3.29 -9.97
CA ILE A 108 -24.44 -3.32 -9.57
C ILE A 108 -23.63 -4.14 -10.59
N ALA A 109 -24.18 -5.25 -11.09
CA ALA A 109 -23.51 -6.11 -12.08
C ALA A 109 -23.26 -5.42 -13.43
N LEU A 110 -24.05 -4.40 -13.78
CA LEU A 110 -23.88 -3.61 -15.02
C LEU A 110 -22.86 -2.47 -14.87
N ARG A 111 -22.48 -2.11 -13.64
CA ARG A 111 -21.52 -1.03 -13.38
C ARG A 111 -20.14 -1.41 -13.89
N ARG A 112 -19.41 -0.43 -14.41
CA ARG A 112 -18.02 -0.60 -14.79
C ARG A 112 -17.16 -0.82 -13.55
N ALA A 113 -16.25 -1.78 -13.63
CA ALA A 113 -15.29 -2.00 -12.56
C ALA A 113 -14.08 -1.08 -12.67
N VAL A 114 -13.62 -0.56 -11.54
CA VAL A 114 -12.36 0.16 -11.40
C VAL A 114 -11.47 -0.63 -10.44
N ILE A 115 -10.29 -1.03 -10.90
CA ILE A 115 -9.37 -1.83 -10.09
C ILE A 115 -8.19 -0.95 -9.68
N LEU A 116 -7.95 -0.86 -8.38
CA LEU A 116 -6.85 -0.09 -7.81
C LEU A 116 -5.96 -1.01 -6.98
N THR A 117 -4.65 -0.88 -7.13
CA THR A 117 -3.67 -1.61 -6.31
C THR A 117 -2.58 -0.66 -5.85
N SER A 118 -2.03 -0.91 -4.67
CA SER A 118 -0.89 -0.14 -4.13
C SER A 118 0.11 -1.05 -3.42
N ARG A 119 1.31 -0.51 -3.17
CA ARG A 119 2.42 -1.22 -2.50
C ARG A 119 2.79 -2.54 -3.17
N VAL A 120 2.91 -2.54 -4.50
CA VAL A 120 3.54 -3.66 -5.22
C VAL A 120 5.02 -3.78 -4.85
N HIS A 121 5.71 -2.64 -4.75
CA HIS A 121 7.01 -2.55 -4.10
C HIS A 121 6.79 -2.10 -2.65
N PRO A 122 7.38 -2.80 -1.67
CA PRO A 122 7.06 -2.53 -0.28
C PRO A 122 7.63 -1.21 0.25
N GLY A 123 8.78 -0.74 -0.25
CA GLY A 123 9.44 0.48 0.20
C GLY A 123 8.78 1.79 -0.28
N GLU A 124 7.80 1.70 -1.18
CA GLU A 124 7.09 2.86 -1.76
C GLU A 124 5.89 3.27 -0.88
N SER A 125 6.14 3.62 0.39
CA SER A 125 5.11 3.89 1.40
C SER A 125 4.19 5.08 1.06
N ASN A 126 4.66 6.02 0.24
CA ASN A 126 3.86 7.12 -0.30
C ASN A 126 2.59 6.63 -1.01
N ALA A 127 2.65 5.46 -1.66
CA ALA A 127 1.49 4.86 -2.31
C ALA A 127 0.40 4.47 -1.30
N SER A 128 0.77 4.05 -0.08
CA SER A 128 -0.21 3.74 0.97
C SER A 128 -0.91 4.97 1.51
N TYR A 129 -0.20 6.09 1.68
CA TYR A 129 -0.84 7.34 2.11
C TYR A 129 -1.82 7.88 1.06
N LEU A 130 -1.48 7.77 -0.23
CA LEU A 130 -2.42 8.09 -1.31
C LEU A 130 -3.64 7.16 -1.27
N MET A 131 -3.41 5.86 -1.11
CA MET A 131 -4.48 4.87 -1.02
C MET A 131 -5.37 5.07 0.20
N HIS A 132 -4.80 5.46 1.34
CA HIS A 132 -5.53 5.80 2.56
C HIS A 132 -6.55 6.88 2.28
N GLY A 133 -6.10 8.03 1.76
CA GLY A 133 -7.01 9.14 1.44
C GLY A 133 -8.02 8.77 0.35
N THR A 134 -7.61 7.95 -0.62
CA THR A 134 -8.53 7.43 -1.66
C THR A 134 -9.66 6.61 -1.05
N LEU A 135 -9.36 5.70 -0.13
CA LEU A 135 -10.36 4.87 0.55
C LEU A 135 -11.28 5.72 1.42
N GLU A 136 -10.74 6.66 2.20
CA GLU A 136 -11.56 7.57 3.02
C GLU A 136 -12.52 8.39 2.17
N TYR A 137 -12.04 8.97 1.08
CA TYR A 137 -12.86 9.73 0.15
C TYR A 137 -13.96 8.85 -0.46
N LEU A 138 -13.59 7.68 -1.00
CA LEU A 138 -14.54 6.76 -1.63
C LEU A 138 -15.59 6.18 -0.68
N VAL A 139 -15.40 6.24 0.64
CA VAL A 139 -16.38 5.78 1.65
C VAL A 139 -17.18 6.96 2.26
N SER A 140 -16.70 8.18 2.11
CA SER A 140 -17.32 9.39 2.67
C SER A 140 -18.71 9.71 2.08
N ASP A 141 -19.42 10.63 2.73
CA ASP A 141 -20.72 11.15 2.27
C ASP A 141 -20.62 12.28 1.24
N ASP A 142 -19.41 12.58 0.77
CA ASP A 142 -19.19 13.54 -0.31
C ASP A 142 -20.04 13.18 -1.55
N GLU A 143 -20.60 14.20 -2.21
CA GLU A 143 -21.47 14.02 -3.37
C GLU A 143 -20.73 13.36 -4.55
N GLY A 144 -19.46 13.73 -4.77
CA GLY A 144 -18.61 13.12 -5.77
C GLY A 144 -18.33 11.66 -5.44
N ALA A 145 -18.07 11.34 -4.17
CA ALA A 145 -17.88 9.95 -3.74
C ALA A 145 -19.15 9.10 -3.91
N ARG A 146 -20.34 9.66 -3.60
CA ARG A 146 -21.64 9.01 -3.86
C ARG A 146 -21.85 8.75 -5.35
N TYR A 147 -21.65 9.76 -6.19
CA TYR A 147 -21.74 9.62 -7.64
C TYR A 147 -20.82 8.50 -8.16
N LEU A 148 -19.57 8.43 -7.69
CA LEU A 148 -18.65 7.36 -8.08
C LEU A 148 -19.17 5.97 -7.66
N ARG A 149 -19.68 5.83 -6.44
CA ARG A 149 -20.25 4.57 -5.94
C ARG A 149 -21.52 4.13 -6.68
N ASP A 150 -22.31 5.08 -7.19
CA ASP A 150 -23.52 4.81 -7.96
C ASP A 150 -23.26 4.36 -9.39
N ASN A 151 -22.07 4.66 -9.93
CA ASN A 151 -21.71 4.39 -11.33
C ASN A 151 -20.65 3.30 -11.50
N PHE A 152 -19.86 3.02 -10.46
CA PHE A 152 -18.73 2.10 -10.54
C PHE A 152 -18.71 1.09 -9.39
N VAL A 153 -18.05 -0.04 -9.65
CA VAL A 153 -17.62 -0.99 -8.61
C VAL A 153 -16.11 -0.90 -8.49
N PHE A 154 -15.62 -0.37 -7.37
CA PHE A 154 -14.19 -0.34 -7.10
C PHE A 154 -13.78 -1.64 -6.44
N LYS A 155 -12.73 -2.29 -6.96
CA LYS A 155 -12.05 -3.42 -6.31
C LYS A 155 -10.63 -2.97 -6.00
N VAL A 156 -10.34 -2.76 -4.73
CA VAL A 156 -9.12 -2.10 -4.26
C VAL A 156 -8.30 -3.07 -3.43
N ILE A 157 -7.02 -3.21 -3.77
CA ILE A 157 -6.02 -3.96 -2.99
C ILE A 157 -5.07 -2.94 -2.37
N PRO A 158 -5.27 -2.53 -1.11
CA PRO A 158 -4.54 -1.41 -0.52
C PRO A 158 -3.06 -1.72 -0.26
N MET A 159 -2.71 -3.00 -0.11
CA MET A 159 -1.33 -3.43 0.05
C MET A 159 -1.12 -4.77 -0.65
N LEU A 160 -0.55 -4.73 -1.85
CA LEU A 160 -0.34 -5.92 -2.67
C LEU A 160 0.82 -6.80 -2.17
N ASN A 161 1.80 -6.22 -1.46
CA ASN A 161 2.96 -6.95 -0.95
C ASN A 161 3.12 -6.83 0.59
N PRO A 162 2.17 -7.35 1.40
CA PRO A 162 2.24 -7.24 2.86
C PRO A 162 3.54 -7.78 3.45
N ASP A 163 3.98 -8.95 2.98
CA ASP A 163 5.17 -9.59 3.54
C ASP A 163 6.43 -8.75 3.35
N GLY A 164 6.63 -8.21 2.14
CA GLY A 164 7.76 -7.35 1.86
C GLY A 164 7.74 -6.08 2.71
N VAL A 165 6.54 -5.57 3.08
CA VAL A 165 6.40 -4.41 3.97
C VAL A 165 6.84 -4.78 5.38
N ILE A 166 6.36 -5.91 5.89
CA ILE A 166 6.64 -6.40 7.24
C ILE A 166 8.14 -6.61 7.45
N VAL A 167 8.84 -7.18 6.47
CA VAL A 167 10.30 -7.46 6.58
C VAL A 167 11.19 -6.28 6.17
N GLY A 168 10.63 -5.14 5.76
CA GLY A 168 11.40 -3.96 5.38
C GLY A 168 12.10 -4.03 4.03
N ASN A 169 11.61 -4.87 3.10
CA ASN A 169 12.13 -4.88 1.73
C ASN A 169 11.79 -3.57 1.00
N TYR A 170 12.69 -3.12 0.12
CA TYR A 170 12.36 -1.97 -0.72
C TYR A 170 11.55 -2.37 -1.96
N ARG A 171 11.97 -3.43 -2.67
CA ARG A 171 11.51 -3.74 -4.03
C ARG A 171 10.73 -5.04 -4.14
N THR A 172 11.16 -6.08 -3.47
CA THR A 172 10.75 -7.47 -3.73
C THR A 172 9.81 -8.02 -2.67
N SER A 173 9.01 -9.03 -3.03
CA SER A 173 8.33 -9.89 -2.05
C SER A 173 9.30 -10.84 -1.35
N LEU A 174 8.80 -11.73 -0.47
CA LEU A 174 9.62 -12.75 0.20
C LEU A 174 10.24 -13.78 -0.73
N SER A 175 9.69 -13.98 -1.93
CA SER A 175 10.33 -14.85 -2.94
C SER A 175 11.52 -14.19 -3.64
N GLY A 176 11.88 -12.95 -3.27
CA GLY A 176 12.95 -12.19 -3.92
C GLY A 176 12.59 -11.69 -5.31
N LEU A 177 11.31 -11.78 -5.71
CA LEU A 177 10.84 -11.34 -7.02
C LEU A 177 10.27 -9.91 -6.96
N ASP A 178 10.54 -9.13 -8.01
CA ASP A 178 9.81 -7.88 -8.28
C ASP A 178 8.40 -8.26 -8.77
N LEU A 179 7.39 -8.08 -7.91
CA LEU A 179 6.00 -8.40 -8.19
C LEU A 179 5.46 -7.64 -9.41
N ASN A 180 5.99 -6.45 -9.70
CA ASN A 180 5.61 -5.67 -10.88
C ASN A 180 6.28 -6.17 -12.17
N ARG A 181 6.98 -7.31 -12.12
CA ARG A 181 7.46 -8.07 -13.28
C ARG A 181 6.77 -9.42 -13.44
N GLN A 182 5.82 -9.77 -12.56
CA GLN A 182 5.19 -11.10 -12.53
C GLN A 182 3.79 -11.15 -13.17
N TRP A 183 3.33 -10.11 -13.87
CA TRP A 183 1.96 -10.04 -14.38
C TRP A 183 1.64 -10.96 -15.57
N GLN A 184 2.63 -11.30 -16.42
CA GLN A 184 2.38 -12.11 -17.63
C GLN A 184 1.97 -13.55 -17.28
N GLY A 185 2.62 -14.19 -16.31
CA GLY A 185 2.33 -15.56 -15.88
C GLY A 185 2.63 -15.76 -14.39
N PRO A 186 1.86 -15.12 -13.48
CA PRO A 186 2.13 -15.22 -12.06
C PRO A 186 1.94 -16.66 -11.57
N SER A 187 2.84 -17.10 -10.70
CA SER A 187 2.79 -18.41 -10.05
C SER A 187 2.13 -18.29 -8.68
N MET A 188 1.09 -19.07 -8.43
CA MET A 188 0.43 -19.11 -7.11
C MET A 188 1.40 -19.48 -5.98
N LYS A 189 2.47 -20.23 -6.28
CA LYS A 189 3.47 -20.64 -5.28
C LYS A 189 4.53 -19.59 -4.98
N GLN A 190 4.78 -18.64 -5.89
CA GLN A 190 5.89 -17.66 -5.76
C GLN A 190 5.39 -16.21 -5.62
N CYS A 191 4.26 -15.89 -6.23
CA CYS A 191 3.59 -14.59 -6.19
C CYS A 191 2.07 -14.80 -6.12
N PRO A 192 1.56 -15.41 -5.03
CA PRO A 192 0.13 -15.64 -4.83
C PRO A 192 -0.71 -14.36 -5.00
N GLU A 193 -0.16 -13.21 -4.64
CA GLU A 193 -0.80 -11.89 -4.70
C GLU A 193 -1.09 -11.46 -6.15
N ASN A 194 -0.10 -11.56 -7.05
CA ASN A 194 -0.30 -11.29 -8.47
C ASN A 194 -1.25 -12.32 -9.10
N PHE A 195 -1.11 -13.60 -8.74
CA PHE A 195 -1.97 -14.66 -9.25
C PHE A 195 -3.43 -14.41 -8.90
N ALA A 196 -3.72 -14.19 -7.61
CA ALA A 196 -5.06 -13.93 -7.13
C ALA A 196 -5.64 -12.63 -7.70
N THR A 197 -4.83 -11.57 -7.81
CA THR A 197 -5.24 -10.32 -8.46
C THR A 197 -5.65 -10.56 -9.91
N LYS A 198 -4.86 -11.32 -10.69
CA LYS A 198 -5.17 -11.62 -12.09
C LYS A 198 -6.42 -12.48 -12.25
N VAL A 199 -6.63 -13.45 -11.35
CA VAL A 199 -7.88 -14.23 -11.29
C VAL A 199 -9.08 -13.34 -10.99
N MET A 200 -8.95 -12.42 -10.01
CA MET A 200 -9.99 -11.46 -9.68
C MET A 200 -10.31 -10.55 -10.88
N MET A 201 -9.30 -10.01 -11.56
CA MET A 201 -9.49 -9.18 -12.76
C MET A 201 -10.26 -9.91 -13.86
N ARG A 202 -9.94 -11.19 -14.12
CA ARG A 202 -10.64 -12.02 -15.12
C ARG A 202 -12.12 -12.26 -14.77
N LYS A 203 -12.43 -12.43 -13.49
CA LYS A 203 -13.81 -12.60 -12.98
C LYS A 203 -14.60 -11.30 -12.90
N THR A 204 -13.96 -10.17 -13.21
CA THR A 204 -14.56 -8.83 -13.16
C THR A 204 -14.95 -8.33 -14.55
N GLN A 205 -14.59 -9.07 -15.59
CA GLN A 205 -15.03 -8.84 -16.97
C GLN A 205 -16.47 -9.28 -17.19
#